data_AF-A0A259JTY1-F1
#
_entry.id   AF-A0A259JTY1-F1
#
_cell.length_a   1.000
_cell.length_b   1.000
_cell.length_c   1.000
_cell.angle_alpha   90.00
_cell.angle_beta   90.00
_cell.angle_gamma   90.00
#
_symmetry.space_group_name_H-M   'P 1'
#
loop_
_entity.id
_entity.type
_entity.pdbx_description
1 polymer ?
#
loop_
_entity_poly.entity_id
_entity_poly.type
_entity_poly.pdbx_seq_one_letter_code
_entity_poly.pdbx_strand_id
1 'polypeptide(L)'
;MDAAGAPALFGIECQKRDRTIRLVRGTSLAGPLPMRIRTETTDRLLTAETLGDGRPMLIVALPARDPLLDAMALSRGRFAVETGGLDTLFLPAWAEVTRVVEDCR
;
A
#
# COMPACT_ATOMS: atom_id res chain seq x y z
N MET A 1 22.23 -13.10 14.88
CA MET A 1 22.00 -11.71 15.34
C MET A 1 21.17 -11.04 14.27
N ASP A 2 19.88 -11.36 14.30
CA ASP A 2 18.88 -10.89 13.35
C ASP A 2 18.79 -9.37 13.43
N ALA A 3 19.10 -8.71 12.32
CA ALA A 3 18.94 -7.27 12.20
C ALA A 3 17.46 -6.96 12.41
N ALA A 4 17.14 -6.19 13.45
CA ALA A 4 15.84 -5.59 13.60
C ALA A 4 15.53 -4.81 12.31
N GLY A 5 14.63 -5.37 11.49
CA GLY A 5 14.24 -4.77 10.22
C GLY A 5 13.76 -3.35 10.45
N ALA A 6 14.17 -2.42 9.59
CA ALA A 6 13.66 -1.05 9.63
C ALA A 6 12.11 -1.08 9.65
N PRO A 7 11.46 -0.18 10.42
CA PRO A 7 10.01 -0.15 10.49
C PRO A 7 9.43 -0.04 9.08
N ALA A 8 8.50 -0.93 8.73
CA ALA A 8 7.94 -1.00 7.38
C ALA A 8 7.25 0.34 7.04
N LEU A 9 7.84 1.08 6.09
CA LEU A 9 7.32 2.37 5.64
C LEU A 9 6.00 2.23 4.86
N PHE A 10 5.78 1.06 4.27
CA PHE A 10 4.58 0.68 3.56
C PHE A 10 4.31 -0.82 3.76
N GLY A 11 3.04 -1.20 3.84
CA GLY A 11 2.58 -2.57 4.00
C GLY A 11 1.32 -2.85 3.20
N ILE A 12 1.06 -4.12 2.93
CA ILE A 12 -0.17 -4.60 2.27
C ILE A 12 -0.78 -5.68 3.13
N GLU A 13 -2.03 -5.50 3.53
CA GLU A 13 -2.74 -6.43 4.41
C GLU A 13 -4.01 -6.95 3.73
N CYS A 14 -4.23 -8.26 3.75
CA CYS A 14 -5.50 -8.85 3.34
C CYS A 14 -6.51 -8.88 4.49
N GLN A 15 -7.68 -8.29 4.28
CA GLN A 15 -8.86 -8.47 5.12
C GLN A 15 -9.79 -9.49 4.47
N LYS A 16 -9.53 -10.78 4.72
CA LYS A 16 -10.29 -11.90 4.09
C LYS A 16 -11.80 -11.81 4.28
N ARG A 17 -12.26 -11.37 5.47
CA ARG A 17 -13.69 -11.27 5.79
C ARG A 17 -14.44 -10.38 4.80
N ASP A 18 -13.82 -9.27 4.42
CA ASP A 18 -14.42 -8.24 3.57
C ASP A 18 -13.93 -8.33 2.11
N ARG A 19 -13.01 -9.27 1.82
CA ARG A 19 -12.30 -9.37 0.53
C ARG A 19 -11.73 -8.02 0.09
N THR A 20 -11.06 -7.34 1.04
CA THR A 20 -10.37 -6.08 0.78
C THR A 20 -8.88 -6.20 1.06
N ILE A 21 -8.10 -5.44 0.30
CA ILE A 21 -6.67 -5.26 0.51
C ILE A 21 -6.48 -3.85 1.06
N ARG A 22 -5.77 -3.75 2.18
CA ARG A 22 -5.39 -2.48 2.80
C ARG A 22 -3.95 -2.17 2.43
N LEU A 23 -3.76 -1.03 1.77
CA LEU A 23 -2.45 -0.42 1.57
C LEU A 23 -2.17 0.47 2.79
N VAL A 24 -1.14 0.13 3.55
CA VAL A 24 -0.78 0.80 4.81
C VAL A 24 0.48 1.63 4.58
N ARG A 25 0.46 2.91 4.95
CA ARG A 25 1.60 3.83 4.86
C ARG A 25 1.85 4.46 6.23
N GLY A 26 3.07 4.35 6.75
CA GLY A 26 3.43 5.07 7.98
C GLY A 26 3.36 6.59 7.79
N THR A 27 2.79 7.31 8.75
CA THR A 27 2.64 8.77 8.72
C THR A 27 2.79 9.38 10.10
N SER A 28 3.35 10.58 10.20
CA SER A 28 3.22 11.45 11.38
C SER A 28 2.17 12.55 11.19
N LEU A 29 1.56 12.62 10.00
CA LEU A 29 0.55 13.59 9.63
C LEU A 29 -0.86 13.06 9.96
N ALA A 30 -1.76 13.97 10.31
CA ALA A 30 -3.14 13.66 10.66
C ALA A 30 -4.10 13.98 9.51
N GLY A 31 -5.23 13.26 9.48
CA GLY A 31 -6.32 13.49 8.53
C GLY A 31 -6.13 12.76 7.19
N PRO A 32 -7.14 12.83 6.31
CA PRO A 32 -7.10 12.20 5.01
C PRO A 32 -6.06 12.87 4.12
N LEU A 33 -5.24 12.05 3.44
CA LEU A 33 -4.15 12.51 2.60
C LEU A 33 -4.24 11.90 1.21
N PRO A 34 -3.91 12.66 0.14
CA PRO A 34 -3.82 12.10 -1.20
C PRO A 34 -2.66 11.10 -1.26
N MET A 35 -2.94 9.89 -1.74
CA MET A 35 -1.97 8.83 -2.00
C MET A 35 -2.01 8.44 -3.47
N ARG A 36 -0.94 8.68 -4.21
CA ARG A 36 -0.80 8.26 -5.61
C ARG A 36 0.01 6.98 -5.70
N ILE A 37 -0.54 6.01 -6.42
CA ILE A 37 0.14 4.78 -6.80
C ILE A 37 0.49 4.88 -8.28
N ARG A 38 1.78 4.86 -8.59
CA ARG A 38 2.27 4.91 -9.96
C ARG A 38 3.03 3.65 -10.30
N THR A 39 2.44 2.84 -11.15
CA THR A 39 3.00 1.63 -11.74
C THR A 39 3.49 1.94 -13.15
N GLU A 40 4.00 0.91 -13.84
CA GLU A 40 4.42 1.06 -15.25
C GLU A 40 3.24 1.30 -16.20
N THR A 41 2.06 0.76 -15.86
CA THR A 41 0.87 0.79 -16.71
C THR A 41 -0.24 1.70 -16.18
N THR A 42 -0.18 2.09 -14.91
CA THR A 42 -1.26 2.79 -14.21
C THR A 42 -0.71 3.91 -13.34
N ASP A 43 -1.41 5.04 -13.34
CA ASP A 43 -1.22 6.13 -12.39
C ASP A 43 -2.57 6.43 -11.75
N ARG A 44 -2.73 6.16 -10.45
CA ARG A 44 -4.01 6.33 -9.76
C ARG A 44 -3.85 7.11 -8.48
N LEU A 45 -4.62 8.18 -8.35
CA LEU A 45 -4.76 8.96 -7.13
C LEU A 45 -5.88 8.36 -6.25
N LEU A 46 -5.57 8.17 -4.97
CA LEU A 46 -6.43 7.62 -3.95
C LEU A 46 -6.45 8.60 -2.76
N THR A 47 -7.42 8.42 -1.87
CA THR A 47 -7.44 9.11 -0.58
C THR A 47 -7.13 8.09 0.51
N ALA A 48 -6.06 8.33 1.26
CA ALA A 48 -5.67 7.49 2.38
C ALA A 48 -6.14 8.12 3.68
N GLU A 49 -6.70 7.31 4.57
CA GLU A 49 -7.32 7.75 5.81
C GLU A 49 -6.52 7.27 7.02
N THR A 50 -6.43 8.09 8.06
CA THR A 50 -5.86 7.67 9.34
C THR A 50 -6.84 6.78 10.09
N LEU A 51 -6.35 5.73 10.76
CA LEU A 51 -7.19 5.03 11.72
C LEU A 51 -7.32 5.85 13.01
N GLY A 52 -8.56 6.02 13.47
CA GLY A 52 -8.87 6.67 14.75
C GLY A 52 -8.40 5.89 15.99
N ASP A 53 -7.62 4.82 15.82
CA ASP A 53 -7.00 4.05 16.90
C ASP A 53 -5.65 4.63 17.37
N GLY A 54 -5.27 5.80 16.85
CA GLY A 54 -4.07 6.53 17.26
C GLY A 54 -2.78 5.98 16.67
N ARG A 55 -2.84 4.99 15.78
CA ARG A 55 -1.63 4.50 15.10
C ARG A 55 -1.17 5.49 14.04
N PRO A 56 0.15 5.73 13.91
CA PRO A 56 0.73 6.64 12.93
C PRO A 56 0.72 6.01 11.52
N MET A 57 -0.47 5.68 11.00
CA MET A 57 -0.67 4.95 9.75
C MET A 57 -1.85 5.52 8.96
N LEU A 58 -1.64 5.65 7.66
CA LEU A 58 -2.66 5.89 6.65
C LEU A 58 -3.03 4.60 5.97
N ILE A 59 -4.30 4.45 5.63
CA ILE A 59 -4.80 3.28 4.95
C ILE A 59 -5.66 3.65 3.75
N VAL A 60 -5.43 2.94 2.66
CA VAL A 60 -6.37 2.85 1.55
C VAL A 60 -6.91 1.43 1.50
N ALA A 61 -8.24 1.27 1.53
CA ALA A 61 -8.88 -0.02 1.33
C ALA A 61 -9.33 -0.15 -0.13
N LEU A 62 -8.89 -1.21 -0.79
CA LEU A 62 -9.27 -1.56 -2.16
C LEU A 62 -9.99 -2.92 -2.15
N PRO A 63 -10.98 -3.15 -3.03
CA PRO A 63 -11.47 -4.50 -3.29
C PRO A 63 -10.30 -5.43 -3.66
N ALA A 64 -10.31 -6.68 -3.20
CA ALA A 64 -9.23 -7.64 -3.50
C ALA A 64 -9.06 -7.94 -5.00
N ARG A 65 -10.04 -7.56 -5.82
CA ARG A 65 -10.02 -7.67 -7.29
C ARG A 65 -9.82 -6.33 -8.00
N ASP A 66 -9.38 -5.30 -7.29
CA ASP A 66 -9.11 -3.99 -7.90
C ASP A 66 -7.93 -4.11 -8.88
N PRO A 67 -8.09 -3.68 -10.15
CA PRO A 67 -7.05 -3.85 -11.17
C PRO A 67 -5.76 -3.06 -10.87
N LEU A 68 -5.79 -2.09 -9.95
CA LEU A 68 -4.59 -1.43 -9.46
C LEU A 68 -3.65 -2.44 -8.78
N LEU A 69 -4.19 -3.42 -8.05
CA LEU A 69 -3.40 -4.44 -7.36
C LEU A 69 -2.64 -5.31 -8.36
N ASP A 70 -3.30 -5.72 -9.45
CA ASP A 70 -2.65 -6.43 -10.56
C ASP A 70 -1.56 -5.57 -11.22
N ALA A 71 -1.84 -4.29 -11.48
CA ALA A 71 -0.86 -3.37 -12.06
C ALA A 71 0.38 -3.18 -11.16
N MET A 72 0.19 -3.18 -9.83
CA MET A 72 1.30 -3.14 -8.86
C MET A 72 2.11 -4.44 -8.91
N ALA A 73 1.44 -5.60 -8.90
CA ALA A 73 2.08 -6.91 -8.92
C ALA A 73 2.82 -7.21 -10.23
N LEU A 74 2.35 -6.69 -11.37
CA LEU A 74 2.92 -6.91 -12.70
C LEU A 74 3.97 -5.86 -13.11
N SER A 75 4.26 -4.86 -12.26
CA SER A 75 5.24 -3.81 -12.58
C SER A 75 6.65 -4.40 -12.77
N ARG A 76 7.36 -4.01 -13.84
CA ARG A 76 8.71 -4.55 -14.14
C ARG A 76 9.79 -3.83 -13.33
N GLY A 77 9.79 -4.09 -12.03
CA GLY A 77 10.88 -3.71 -11.13
C GLY A 77 10.40 -2.93 -9.92
N ARG A 78 9.76 -1.77 -10.12
CA ARG A 78 9.31 -0.90 -9.02
C ARG A 78 8.05 -0.12 -9.36
N PHE A 79 7.28 0.22 -8.34
CA PHE A 79 6.20 1.20 -8.40
C PHE A 79 6.45 2.30 -7.36
N ALA A 80 5.87 3.47 -7.58
CA ALA A 80 5.98 4.59 -6.66
C ALA A 80 4.70 4.73 -5.81
N VAL A 81 4.89 5.04 -4.54
CA VAL A 81 3.84 5.48 -3.62
C VAL A 81 4.17 6.89 -3.18
N GLU A 82 3.37 7.84 -3.64
CA GLU A 82 3.49 9.24 -3.26
C GLU A 82 2.35 9.57 -2.31
N THR A 83 2.65 10.23 -1.20
CA THR A 83 1.62 10.67 -0.26
C THR A 83 1.87 12.13 0.06
N GLY A 84 0.82 12.95 0.00
CA GLY A 84 0.94 14.39 0.22
C GLY A 84 1.65 14.69 1.55
N GLY A 85 2.76 15.43 1.49
CA GLY A 85 3.54 15.81 2.68
C GLY A 85 4.48 14.73 3.24
N LEU A 86 4.59 13.57 2.59
CA LEU A 86 5.54 12.51 2.94
C LEU A 86 6.51 12.23 1.79
N ASP A 87 7.67 11.65 2.12
CA ASP A 87 8.61 11.20 1.10
C ASP A 87 8.00 10.15 0.18
N THR A 88 8.32 10.26 -1.12
CA THR A 88 7.96 9.26 -2.13
C THR A 88 8.69 7.96 -1.84
N LEU A 89 7.94 6.86 -1.75
CA LEU A 89 8.52 5.53 -1.72
C LEU A 89 8.62 4.94 -3.11
N PHE A 90 9.76 4.34 -3.42
CA PHE A 90 9.91 3.46 -4.57
C PHE A 90 10.02 2.03 -4.05
N LEU A 91 8.97 1.24 -4.26
CA LEU A 91 8.87 -0.10 -3.74
C LEU A 91 9.18 -1.10 -4.85
N PRO A 92 9.94 -2.17 -4.58
CA PRO A 92 10.13 -3.24 -5.56
C PRO A 92 8.79 -3.94 -5.81
N ALA A 93 8.57 -4.41 -7.03
CA ALA A 93 7.35 -5.15 -7.41
C ALA A 93 7.30 -6.59 -6.85
N TRP A 94 8.05 -6.90 -5.79
CA TRP A 94 8.44 -8.29 -5.47
C TRP A 94 7.40 -9.09 -4.67
N ALA A 95 7.00 -10.22 -5.28
CA ALA A 95 6.72 -11.57 -4.78
C ALA A 95 5.74 -11.82 -3.60
N GLU A 96 5.67 -10.97 -2.59
CA GLU A 96 4.79 -11.20 -1.42
C GLU A 96 3.37 -10.65 -1.64
N VAL A 97 3.23 -9.67 -2.55
CA VAL A 97 1.94 -9.10 -2.97
C VAL A 97 1.08 -10.14 -3.69
N THR A 98 1.65 -10.93 -4.61
CA THR A 98 0.90 -11.95 -5.35
C THR A 98 0.36 -13.02 -4.41
N ARG A 99 1.15 -13.49 -3.44
CA ARG A 99 0.69 -14.51 -2.49
C ARG A 99 -0.40 -13.99 -1.55
N VAL A 100 -0.27 -12.75 -1.05
CA VAL A 100 -1.31 -12.13 -0.21
C VAL A 100 -2.57 -11.84 -1.01
N VAL A 101 -2.47 -11.34 -2.24
CA VAL A 101 -3.62 -11.03 -3.11
C VAL A 101 -4.32 -12.31 -3.57
N GLU A 102 -3.59 -13.35 -3.99
CA GLU A 102 -4.18 -14.64 -4.37
C GLU A 102 -4.84 -15.35 -3.18
N ASP A 103 -4.24 -15.29 -1.99
CA ASP A 103 -4.84 -15.83 -0.75
C ASP A 103 -6.07 -15.00 -0.27
N CYS A 104 -6.22 -13.77 -0.74
CA CYS A 104 -7.34 -12.88 -0.43
C CYS A 104 -8.52 -12.95 -1.41
N ARG A 105 -8.29 -13.48 -2.62
CA ARG A 105 -9.29 -13.58 -3.69
C ARG A 105 -10.31 -14.69 -3.46
#